data_AF-A0A814WSD1-F1
#
_entry.id   AF-A0A814WSD1-F1
#
_cell.length_a   1.000
_cell.length_b   1.000
_cell.length_c   1.000
_cell.angle_alpha   90.00
_cell.angle_beta   90.00
_cell.angle_gamma   90.00
#
_symmetry.space_group_name_H-M   'P 1'
#
loop_
_entity.id
_entity.type
_entity.pdbx_description
1 polymer ?
#
loop_
_entity_poly.entity_id
_entity_poly.type
_entity_poly.pdbx_seq_one_letter_code
_entity_poly.pdbx_strand_id
1 'polypeptide(L)'
;MENIHEENLLTKYIYNDDLYSETDEHGIDIITLRYTLFQCRKQLLIAIQSLFDTEFVYGKVQLREDFDKLKSECDTLKNDYDLLKADFDDLIDHCKILVRQTNEIFAERNTYYSEWEYAKNLLTPRPDWDKCFHLVINWSKLSTGKTSDELVDVVINEITHGNTDGYIDKNFQGRFNMRRRITGLLIKEIWEHRFESKSNVKFMDYVSTYLSKRFDNQDRAMEISTNLEDTCSRYRNNYEINLFWKILTGQMEENIYHHEMKEFARIFQSFVKMSSKPLWTILWSDLSNVLRELYPEWSKERISSLIQAAQLDIHQASKDKNDFQFMFLFMEDDEGHIGNFLLTIRQFLHLDKMVYVDKIKDLLIGHPLVSMNQFKQVVQMVDPYISKEELQRYVSWVFDSKKMVFDDNKEIKSRDFEEVLLRLECCSCFMH
;
A
#
# COMPACT_ATOMS: atom_id res chain seq x y z
N MET A 1 -34.02 85.32 12.95
CA MET A 1 -33.57 86.73 13.06
C MET A 1 -33.64 87.28 14.49
N GLU A 2 -34.14 86.53 15.49
CA GLU A 2 -34.11 86.97 16.90
C GLU A 2 -32.75 86.70 17.61
N ASN A 3 -31.96 85.71 17.17
CA ASN A 3 -30.66 85.39 17.78
C ASN A 3 -29.57 86.47 17.61
N ILE A 4 -29.70 87.36 16.63
CA ILE A 4 -28.70 88.42 16.36
C ILE A 4 -28.97 89.66 17.22
N HIS A 5 -30.17 89.77 17.80
CA HIS A 5 -30.51 90.88 18.68
C HIS A 5 -30.07 90.64 20.13
N GLU A 6 -30.05 89.37 20.58
CA GLU A 6 -29.58 89.02 21.93
C GLU A 6 -28.06 89.10 22.08
N GLU A 7 -27.29 88.72 21.06
CA GLU A 7 -25.82 88.87 21.09
C GLU A 7 -25.39 90.34 21.23
N ASN A 8 -26.10 91.27 20.58
CA ASN A 8 -25.79 92.71 20.67
C ASN A 8 -26.22 93.37 21.99
N LEU A 9 -27.17 92.78 22.71
CA LEU A 9 -27.55 93.24 24.05
C LEU A 9 -26.53 92.83 25.11
N LEU A 10 -25.89 91.67 24.93
CA LEU A 10 -24.83 91.16 25.81
C LEU A 10 -23.52 91.94 25.67
N THR A 11 -23.12 92.36 24.46
CA THR A 11 -21.92 93.19 24.28
C THR A 11 -22.06 94.56 24.94
N LYS A 12 -23.28 95.08 25.04
CA LYS A 12 -23.57 96.38 25.69
C LYS A 12 -23.54 96.31 27.22
N TYR A 13 -23.75 95.14 27.80
CA TYR A 13 -23.61 94.91 29.25
C TYR A 13 -22.17 94.63 29.68
N ILE A 14 -21.28 94.28 28.76
CA ILE A 14 -19.90 93.93 29.09
C ILE A 14 -18.97 95.17 29.09
N TYR A 15 -19.37 96.30 28.48
CA TYR A 15 -18.44 97.42 28.22
C TYR A 15 -18.88 98.83 28.66
N ASN A 16 -19.94 98.96 29.47
CA ASN A 16 -20.19 100.22 30.18
C ASN A 16 -19.89 100.05 31.67
N ASP A 17 -18.82 100.74 32.07
CA ASP A 17 -18.24 100.85 33.40
C ASP A 17 -19.27 101.11 34.53
N ASP A 18 -18.86 100.61 35.70
CA ASP A 18 -19.30 101.01 37.04
C ASP A 18 -20.73 100.65 37.44
N LEU A 19 -20.96 99.40 37.84
CA LEU A 19 -21.89 99.11 38.95
C LEU A 19 -21.62 97.73 39.55
N TYR A 20 -20.84 97.72 40.63
CA TYR A 20 -20.74 96.73 41.70
C TYR A 20 -20.87 95.25 41.29
N SER A 21 -19.72 94.56 41.18
CA SER A 21 -19.71 93.09 41.22
C SER A 21 -20.21 92.65 42.59
N GLU A 22 -21.49 92.36 42.69
CA GLU A 22 -22.04 91.58 43.79
C GLU A 22 -21.45 90.18 43.68
N THR A 23 -20.43 89.91 44.51
CA THR A 23 -19.89 88.58 44.72
C THR A 23 -20.78 87.86 45.72
N ASP A 24 -21.37 86.72 45.33
CA ASP A 24 -22.02 85.82 46.30
C ASP A 24 -20.96 85.15 47.21
N GLU A 25 -21.39 84.55 48.33
CA GLU A 25 -20.58 84.07 49.49
C GLU A 25 -19.38 83.14 49.18
N HIS A 26 -19.16 82.76 47.93
CA HIS A 26 -18.04 81.93 47.47
C HIS A 26 -17.10 82.62 46.47
N GLY A 27 -17.23 83.93 46.26
CA GLY A 27 -16.24 84.74 45.52
C GLY A 27 -16.17 84.48 44.01
N ILE A 28 -17.25 83.95 43.42
CA ILE A 28 -17.34 83.68 41.97
C ILE A 28 -18.32 84.67 41.34
N ASP A 29 -17.91 85.31 40.24
CA ASP A 29 -18.71 86.30 39.52
C ASP A 29 -20.04 85.69 39.02
N ILE A 30 -21.15 86.29 39.44
CA ILE A 30 -22.53 85.85 39.12
C ILE A 30 -22.73 85.70 37.60
N ILE A 31 -22.05 86.53 36.79
CA ILE A 31 -22.12 86.47 35.32
C ILE A 31 -21.51 85.16 34.80
N THR A 32 -20.34 84.76 35.34
CA THR A 32 -19.69 83.49 34.98
C THR A 32 -20.53 82.27 35.38
N LEU A 33 -21.19 82.33 36.54
CA LEU A 33 -22.08 81.26 37.00
C LEU A 33 -23.32 81.12 36.09
N ARG A 34 -23.91 82.25 35.66
CA ARG A 34 -25.03 82.22 34.70
C ARG A 34 -24.62 81.66 33.34
N TYR A 35 -23.45 82.06 32.84
CA TYR A 35 -22.92 81.56 31.57
C TYR A 35 -22.64 80.06 31.62
N THR A 36 -21.98 79.57 32.67
CA THR A 36 -21.71 78.13 32.85
C THR A 36 -22.99 77.33 33.01
N LEU A 37 -23.98 77.82 33.76
CA LEU A 37 -25.28 77.19 33.90
C LEU A 37 -26.05 77.13 32.57
N PHE A 38 -26.00 78.20 31.78
CA PHE A 38 -26.55 78.22 30.42
C PHE A 38 -25.88 77.18 29.52
N GLN A 39 -24.54 77.11 29.56
CA GLN A 39 -23.77 76.14 28.78
C GLN A 39 -24.07 74.70 29.22
N CYS A 40 -24.19 74.43 30.52
CA CYS A 40 -24.58 73.13 31.06
C CYS A 40 -26.00 72.73 30.62
N ARG A 41 -26.96 73.67 30.64
CA ARG A 41 -28.32 73.42 30.14
C ARG A 41 -28.34 73.10 28.65
N LYS A 42 -27.55 73.84 27.87
CA LYS A 42 -27.40 73.59 26.43
C LYS A 42 -26.78 72.22 26.16
N GLN A 43 -25.73 71.86 26.87
CA GLN A 43 -25.09 70.54 26.76
C GLN A 43 -26.04 69.40 27.19
N LEU A 44 -26.82 69.60 28.26
CA LEU A 44 -27.81 68.63 28.71
C LEU A 44 -28.93 68.43 27.67
N LEU A 45 -29.42 69.49 27.02
CA LEU A 45 -30.40 69.37 25.95
C LEU A 45 -29.84 68.59 24.74
N ILE A 46 -28.59 68.87 24.34
CA ILE A 46 -27.92 68.13 23.27
C ILE A 46 -27.77 66.65 23.64
N ALA A 47 -27.38 66.35 24.89
CA ALA A 47 -27.24 64.98 25.38
C ALA A 47 -28.58 64.23 25.38
N ILE A 48 -29.65 64.87 25.87
CA ILE A 48 -31.01 64.29 25.87
C ILE A 48 -31.47 64.00 24.44
N GLN A 49 -31.26 64.94 23.52
CA GLN A 49 -31.65 64.75 22.12
C GLN A 49 -30.86 63.61 21.47
N SER A 50 -29.54 63.53 21.72
CA SER A 50 -28.73 62.41 21.23
C SER A 50 -29.17 61.06 21.80
N LEU A 51 -29.61 61.02 23.06
CA LEU A 51 -30.13 59.81 23.68
C LEU A 51 -31.42 59.35 22.98
N PHE A 52 -32.38 60.26 22.78
CA PHE A 52 -33.61 59.95 22.03
C PHE A 52 -33.34 59.48 20.60
N ASP A 53 -32.39 60.11 19.90
CA ASP A 53 -32.00 59.71 18.56
C ASP A 53 -31.38 58.29 18.56
N THR A 54 -30.51 57.99 19.52
CA THR A 54 -29.95 56.63 19.66
C THR A 54 -31.02 55.60 20.01
N GLU A 55 -31.91 55.87 20.97
CA GLU A 55 -32.96 54.95 21.38
C GLU A 55 -33.95 54.67 20.24
N PHE A 56 -34.27 55.68 19.43
CA PHE A 56 -35.10 55.51 18.25
C PHE A 56 -34.41 54.65 17.17
N VAL A 57 -33.13 54.91 16.89
CA VAL A 57 -32.34 54.17 15.90
C VAL A 57 -32.11 52.72 16.32
N TYR A 58 -31.72 52.49 17.57
CA TYR A 58 -31.50 51.14 18.12
C TYR A 58 -32.81 50.38 18.32
N GLY A 59 -33.86 51.04 18.83
CA GLY A 59 -35.12 50.39 19.18
C GLY A 59 -35.98 49.98 17.99
N LYS A 60 -36.01 50.77 16.90
CA LYS A 60 -36.91 50.51 15.76
C LYS A 60 -36.24 49.97 14.51
N VAL A 61 -34.99 50.35 14.24
CA VAL A 61 -34.35 50.05 12.95
C VAL A 61 -33.47 48.81 13.05
N GLN A 62 -32.51 48.80 13.98
CA GLN A 62 -31.55 47.68 14.07
C GLN A 62 -32.18 46.37 14.56
N LEU A 63 -32.98 46.40 15.64
CA LEU A 63 -33.66 45.20 16.15
C LEU A 63 -34.63 44.59 15.14
N ARG A 64 -35.25 45.42 14.28
CA ARG A 64 -36.19 44.94 13.28
C ARG A 64 -35.48 44.38 12.06
N GLU A 65 -34.42 45.03 11.61
CA GLU A 65 -33.56 44.48 10.55
C GLU A 65 -32.95 43.13 10.97
N ASP A 66 -32.49 43.01 12.21
CA ASP A 66 -31.92 41.76 12.71
C ASP A 66 -32.99 40.68 12.91
N PHE A 67 -34.20 41.05 13.34
CA PHE A 67 -35.34 40.13 13.38
C PHE A 67 -35.73 39.65 11.99
N ASP A 68 -35.81 40.54 11.00
CA ASP A 68 -36.17 40.20 9.63
C ASP A 68 -35.08 39.33 8.97
N LYS A 69 -33.80 39.59 9.23
CA LYS A 69 -32.68 38.71 8.83
C LYS A 69 -32.80 37.33 9.47
N LEU A 70 -32.93 37.27 10.80
CA LEU A 70 -33.02 36.00 11.52
C LEU A 70 -34.26 35.19 11.11
N LYS A 71 -35.37 35.88 10.81
CA LYS A 71 -36.57 35.24 10.28
C LYS A 71 -36.33 34.67 8.89
N SER A 72 -35.67 35.41 8.00
CA SER A 72 -35.32 34.92 6.67
C SER A 72 -34.39 33.70 6.76
N GLU A 73 -33.42 33.69 7.68
CA GLU A 73 -32.53 32.55 7.93
C GLU A 73 -33.29 31.34 8.48
N CYS A 74 -34.22 31.56 9.42
CA CYS A 74 -35.11 30.51 9.92
C CYS A 74 -35.96 29.91 8.81
N ASP A 75 -36.51 30.74 7.93
CA ASP A 75 -37.34 30.29 6.81
C ASP A 75 -36.50 29.51 5.79
N THR A 76 -35.27 29.93 5.49
CA THR A 76 -34.34 29.16 4.63
C THR A 76 -33.95 27.84 5.26
N LEU A 77 -33.59 27.83 6.55
CA LEU A 77 -33.16 26.63 7.25
C LEU A 77 -34.29 25.60 7.35
N LYS A 78 -35.53 26.07 7.47
CA LYS A 78 -36.70 25.21 7.45
C LYS A 78 -36.92 24.56 6.09
N ASN A 79 -36.77 25.32 5.00
CA ASN A 79 -36.84 24.76 3.65
C ASN A 79 -35.74 23.74 3.41
N ASP A 80 -34.50 24.02 3.84
CA ASP A 80 -33.39 23.08 3.73
C ASP A 80 -33.63 21.81 4.53
N TYR A 81 -34.21 21.92 5.73
CA TYR A 81 -34.60 20.77 6.54
C TYR A 81 -35.69 19.93 5.85
N ASP A 82 -36.71 20.57 5.28
CA ASP A 82 -37.79 19.89 4.57
C ASP A 82 -37.28 19.18 3.30
N LEU A 83 -36.34 19.80 2.57
CA LEU A 83 -35.66 19.18 1.41
C LEU A 83 -34.81 17.98 1.85
N LEU A 84 -33.97 18.16 2.87
CA LEU A 84 -33.11 17.09 3.36
C LEU A 84 -33.92 15.91 3.89
N LYS A 85 -35.07 16.18 4.52
CA LYS A 85 -35.99 15.15 4.96
C LYS A 85 -36.57 14.36 3.79
N ALA A 86 -36.95 15.02 2.70
CA ALA A 86 -37.41 14.35 1.49
C ALA A 86 -36.30 13.46 0.88
N ASP A 87 -35.06 13.95 0.82
CA ASP A 87 -33.91 13.16 0.34
C ASP A 87 -33.65 11.93 1.22
N PHE A 88 -33.82 12.05 2.54
CA PHE A 88 -33.71 10.91 3.46
C PHE A 88 -34.82 9.88 3.25
N ASP A 89 -36.05 10.31 3.02
CA ASP A 89 -37.17 9.42 2.73
C ASP A 89 -36.94 8.67 1.39
N ASP A 90 -36.45 9.35 0.36
CA ASP A 90 -36.07 8.75 -0.92
C ASP A 90 -34.93 7.74 -0.76
N LEU A 91 -33.91 8.08 0.04
CA LEU A 91 -32.80 7.16 0.32
C LEU A 91 -33.27 5.89 1.05
N ILE A 92 -34.20 6.03 2.00
CA ILE A 92 -34.80 4.89 2.70
C ILE A 92 -35.52 3.96 1.70
N ASP A 93 -36.25 4.52 0.74
CA ASP A 93 -36.94 3.73 -0.28
C ASP A 93 -35.97 3.04 -1.25
N HIS A 94 -34.89 3.71 -1.66
CA HIS A 94 -33.81 3.07 -2.41
C HIS A 94 -33.14 1.92 -1.63
N CYS A 95 -32.92 2.10 -0.33
CA CYS A 95 -32.38 1.03 0.53
C CYS A 95 -33.32 -0.17 0.59
N LYS A 96 -34.65 0.05 0.71
CA LYS A 96 -35.64 -1.04 0.67
C LYS A 96 -35.61 -1.80 -0.66
N ILE A 97 -35.48 -1.09 -1.79
CA ILE A 97 -35.38 -1.71 -3.13
C ILE A 97 -34.12 -2.58 -3.22
N LEU A 98 -32.96 -2.07 -2.76
CA LEU A 98 -31.71 -2.83 -2.75
C LEU A 98 -31.80 -4.08 -1.87
N VAL A 99 -32.42 -3.99 -0.70
CA VAL A 99 -32.66 -5.16 0.17
C VAL A 99 -33.55 -6.20 -0.52
N ARG A 100 -34.55 -5.76 -1.28
CA ARG A 100 -35.39 -6.67 -2.06
C ARG A 100 -34.59 -7.39 -3.14
N GLN A 101 -33.80 -6.65 -3.93
CA GLN A 101 -32.97 -7.23 -4.99
C GLN A 101 -31.92 -8.19 -4.45
N THR A 102 -31.28 -7.87 -3.32
CA THR A 102 -30.31 -8.79 -2.70
C THR A 102 -30.98 -10.08 -2.23
N ASN A 103 -32.18 -10.01 -1.65
CA ASN A 103 -32.96 -11.20 -1.29
C ASN A 103 -33.36 -12.04 -2.50
N GLU A 104 -33.71 -11.42 -3.63
CA GLU A 104 -34.00 -12.12 -4.89
C GLU A 104 -32.76 -12.84 -5.43
N ILE A 105 -31.59 -12.18 -5.45
CA ILE A 105 -30.31 -12.80 -5.84
C ILE A 105 -29.95 -13.96 -4.89
N PHE A 106 -30.19 -13.83 -3.59
CA PHE A 106 -29.95 -14.92 -2.65
C PHE A 106 -30.85 -16.13 -2.93
N ALA A 107 -32.11 -15.90 -3.33
CA ALA A 107 -33.01 -16.98 -3.71
C ALA A 107 -32.52 -17.68 -4.99
N GLU A 108 -32.14 -16.94 -6.02
CA GLU A 108 -31.58 -17.48 -7.27
C GLU A 108 -30.28 -18.27 -7.03
N ARG A 109 -29.39 -17.76 -6.18
CA ARG A 109 -28.17 -18.47 -5.80
C ARG A 109 -28.49 -19.81 -5.14
N ASN A 110 -29.48 -19.85 -4.25
CA ASN A 110 -29.84 -21.08 -3.55
C ASN A 110 -30.51 -22.09 -4.49
N THR A 111 -31.27 -21.65 -5.50
CA THR A 111 -31.82 -22.54 -6.53
C THR A 111 -30.70 -23.13 -7.39
N TYR A 112 -29.76 -22.30 -7.87
CA TYR A 112 -28.61 -22.79 -8.64
C TYR A 112 -27.73 -23.75 -7.84
N TYR A 113 -27.54 -23.51 -6.54
CA TYR A 113 -26.81 -24.43 -5.68
C TYR A 113 -27.50 -25.80 -5.60
N SER A 114 -28.83 -25.81 -5.44
CA SER A 114 -29.62 -27.04 -5.36
C SER A 114 -29.61 -27.80 -6.70
N GLU A 115 -29.73 -27.09 -7.83
CA GLU A 115 -29.63 -27.66 -9.17
C GLU A 115 -28.24 -28.22 -9.45
N TRP A 116 -27.19 -27.52 -9.03
CA TRP A 116 -25.81 -27.98 -9.15
C TRP A 116 -25.57 -29.24 -8.32
N GLU A 117 -26.05 -29.28 -7.07
CA GLU A 117 -25.93 -30.45 -6.21
C GLU A 117 -26.67 -31.65 -6.81
N TYR A 118 -27.87 -31.43 -7.36
CA TYR A 118 -28.62 -32.45 -8.10
C TYR A 118 -27.86 -32.95 -9.34
N ALA A 119 -27.33 -32.04 -10.17
CA ALA A 119 -26.57 -32.37 -11.36
C ALA A 119 -25.25 -33.09 -11.04
N LYS A 120 -24.55 -32.68 -9.99
CA LYS A 120 -23.32 -33.34 -9.49
C LYS A 120 -23.60 -34.80 -9.12
N ASN A 121 -24.72 -35.06 -8.45
CA ASN A 121 -25.14 -36.40 -8.07
C ASN A 121 -25.51 -37.29 -9.27
N LEU A 122 -25.94 -36.69 -10.40
CA LEU A 122 -26.26 -37.42 -11.65
C LEU A 122 -25.05 -37.65 -12.54
N LEU A 123 -24.13 -36.68 -12.62
CA LEU A 123 -23.00 -36.68 -13.55
C LEU A 123 -21.76 -37.42 -13.04
N THR A 124 -21.75 -37.82 -11.76
CA THR A 124 -20.71 -38.70 -11.21
C THR A 124 -21.24 -40.13 -11.22
N PRO A 125 -20.90 -40.96 -12.23
CA PRO A 125 -21.21 -42.38 -12.17
C PRO A 125 -20.55 -42.95 -10.92
N ARG A 126 -21.37 -43.39 -9.96
CA ARG A 126 -20.86 -43.95 -8.71
C ARG A 126 -20.03 -45.19 -9.02
N PRO A 127 -18.88 -45.40 -8.36
CA PRO A 127 -18.13 -46.63 -8.50
C PRO A 127 -19.00 -47.84 -8.14
N ASP A 128 -18.88 -48.94 -8.89
CA ASP A 128 -19.45 -50.22 -8.49
C ASP A 128 -18.71 -50.74 -7.24
N TRP A 129 -19.23 -50.39 -6.07
CA TRP A 129 -18.68 -50.78 -4.77
C TRP A 129 -18.64 -52.30 -4.55
N ASP A 130 -19.43 -53.06 -5.31
CA ASP A 130 -19.38 -54.52 -5.28
C ASP A 130 -18.03 -55.08 -5.74
N LYS A 131 -17.30 -54.34 -6.59
CA LYS A 131 -15.94 -54.73 -7.02
C LYS A 131 -14.92 -54.63 -5.88
N CYS A 132 -15.18 -53.80 -4.86
CA CYS A 132 -14.31 -53.64 -3.70
C CYS A 132 -14.37 -54.85 -2.74
N PHE A 133 -15.37 -55.72 -2.86
CA PHE A 133 -15.47 -56.96 -2.08
C PHE A 133 -14.23 -57.86 -2.25
N HIS A 134 -13.63 -57.87 -3.44
CA HIS A 134 -12.43 -58.67 -3.72
C HIS A 134 -11.12 -57.98 -3.32
N LEU A 135 -11.12 -56.66 -3.13
CA LEU A 135 -9.93 -55.86 -2.88
C LEU A 135 -9.72 -55.56 -1.38
N VAL A 136 -10.81 -55.48 -0.61
CA VAL A 136 -10.77 -55.12 0.81
C VAL A 136 -11.32 -56.27 1.67
N ILE A 137 -10.50 -56.79 2.56
CA ILE A 137 -10.88 -57.85 3.52
C ILE A 137 -11.92 -57.26 4.48
N ASN A 138 -13.05 -57.93 4.68
CA ASN A 138 -14.21 -57.48 5.47
C ASN A 138 -15.01 -56.27 4.90
N TRP A 139 -15.00 -56.07 3.57
CA TRP A 139 -15.80 -55.04 2.90
C TRP A 139 -17.26 -54.98 3.37
N SER A 140 -17.92 -56.13 3.53
CA SER A 140 -19.33 -56.22 3.95
C SER A 140 -19.63 -55.65 5.33
N LYS A 141 -18.65 -55.59 6.24
CA LYS A 141 -18.82 -54.97 7.57
C LYS A 141 -18.46 -53.48 7.53
N LEU A 142 -17.52 -53.10 6.68
CA LEU A 142 -17.02 -51.74 6.58
C LEU A 142 -17.94 -50.84 5.74
N SER A 143 -18.70 -51.42 4.81
CA SER A 143 -19.57 -50.71 3.88
C SER A 143 -21.01 -50.51 4.36
N THR A 144 -21.46 -51.27 5.36
CA THR A 144 -22.83 -51.18 5.86
C THR A 144 -23.10 -49.83 6.52
N GLY A 145 -24.07 -49.09 5.99
CA GLY A 145 -24.56 -47.83 6.55
C GLY A 145 -23.79 -46.58 6.14
N LYS A 146 -22.82 -46.68 5.22
CA LYS A 146 -22.01 -45.55 4.76
C LYS A 146 -22.44 -45.02 3.40
N THR A 147 -22.26 -43.72 3.20
CA THR A 147 -22.46 -43.06 1.92
C THR A 147 -21.32 -43.36 0.94
N SER A 148 -21.56 -43.17 -0.36
CA SER A 148 -20.55 -43.44 -1.39
C SER A 148 -19.25 -42.65 -1.19
N ASP A 149 -19.31 -41.46 -0.57
CA ASP A 149 -18.14 -40.63 -0.28
C ASP A 149 -17.35 -41.22 0.91
N GLU A 150 -18.05 -41.59 1.98
CA GLU A 150 -17.46 -42.26 3.14
C GLU A 150 -16.89 -43.66 2.79
N LEU A 151 -17.44 -44.33 1.77
CA LEU A 151 -16.88 -45.58 1.24
C LEU A 151 -15.53 -45.35 0.53
N VAL A 152 -15.34 -44.19 -0.13
CA VAL A 152 -14.03 -43.81 -0.70
C VAL A 152 -13.02 -43.67 0.42
N ASP A 153 -13.36 -43.00 1.53
CA ASP A 153 -12.46 -42.83 2.66
C ASP A 153 -12.08 -44.16 3.33
N VAL A 154 -13.02 -45.11 3.41
CA VAL A 154 -12.75 -46.46 3.90
C VAL A 154 -11.77 -47.19 2.98
N VAL A 155 -11.95 -47.09 1.66
CA VAL A 155 -11.02 -47.69 0.69
C VAL A 155 -9.67 -47.01 0.74
N ILE A 156 -9.59 -45.69 0.87
CA ILE A 156 -8.33 -44.95 1.03
C ILE A 156 -7.63 -45.39 2.31
N ASN A 157 -8.36 -45.52 3.43
CA ASN A 157 -7.79 -46.00 4.69
C ASN A 157 -7.26 -47.42 4.55
N GLU A 158 -7.97 -48.32 3.88
CA GLU A 158 -7.49 -49.69 3.68
C GLU A 158 -6.37 -49.79 2.63
N ILE A 159 -6.30 -48.92 1.63
CA ILE A 159 -5.15 -48.86 0.69
C ILE A 159 -3.92 -48.26 1.37
N THR A 160 -4.12 -47.27 2.25
CA THR A 160 -3.01 -46.61 2.98
C THR A 160 -2.46 -47.47 4.11
N HIS A 161 -3.28 -48.34 4.72
CA HIS A 161 -2.86 -49.22 5.81
C HIS A 161 -2.64 -50.68 5.37
N GLY A 162 -3.33 -51.13 4.32
CA GLY A 162 -3.32 -52.50 3.78
C GLY A 162 -2.31 -52.71 2.65
N ASN A 163 -1.02 -52.49 2.96
CA ASN A 163 0.10 -53.19 2.30
C ASN A 163 1.42 -52.92 3.04
N THR A 164 1.49 -53.26 4.33
CA THR A 164 2.74 -53.17 5.11
C THR A 164 3.15 -54.52 5.71
N ASP A 165 3.42 -55.49 4.83
CA ASP A 165 4.35 -56.60 5.11
C ASP A 165 5.70 -56.41 4.39
N GLY A 166 6.08 -55.15 4.14
CA GLY A 166 7.39 -54.81 3.61
C GLY A 166 7.70 -53.33 3.82
N TYR A 167 8.52 -53.03 4.83
CA TYR A 167 9.41 -51.87 4.88
C TYR A 167 8.81 -50.54 4.34
N ILE A 168 7.75 -50.05 4.97
CA ILE A 168 7.38 -48.64 4.83
C ILE A 168 7.85 -47.92 6.09
N ASP A 169 8.87 -47.10 5.86
CA ASP A 169 9.47 -46.15 6.77
C ASP A 169 8.39 -45.31 7.47
N LYS A 170 8.31 -45.41 8.80
CA LYS A 170 7.35 -44.69 9.66
C LYS A 170 7.56 -43.16 9.64
N ASN A 171 8.49 -42.66 8.82
CA ASN A 171 8.83 -41.25 8.68
C ASN A 171 7.97 -40.47 7.67
N PHE A 172 6.99 -41.11 7.01
CA PHE A 172 6.13 -40.44 6.02
C PHE A 172 4.74 -40.01 6.54
N GLN A 173 4.45 -40.15 7.84
CA GLN A 173 3.16 -39.76 8.43
C GLN A 173 3.05 -38.27 8.85
N GLY A 174 3.99 -37.40 8.45
CA GLY A 174 4.00 -35.99 8.86
C GLY A 174 4.19 -34.97 7.72
N ARG A 175 4.05 -35.36 6.45
CA ARG A 175 4.16 -34.38 5.35
C ARG A 175 2.82 -33.70 5.13
N PHE A 176 2.58 -32.60 5.84
CA PHE A 176 1.58 -31.61 5.44
C PHE A 176 1.86 -31.26 3.97
N ASN A 177 0.99 -31.69 3.06
CA ASN A 177 1.11 -31.37 1.64
C ASN A 177 0.76 -29.89 1.44
N MET A 178 1.70 -29.01 1.80
CA MET A 178 1.53 -27.56 1.68
C MET A 178 1.29 -27.20 0.22
N ARG A 179 0.14 -26.59 -0.06
CA ARG A 179 -0.21 -26.12 -1.40
C ARG A 179 0.69 -24.95 -1.80
N ARG A 180 0.87 -24.75 -3.11
CA ARG A 180 1.64 -23.62 -3.68
C ARG A 180 1.27 -22.27 -3.06
N ARG A 181 -0.02 -21.95 -2.95
CA ARG A 181 -0.51 -20.69 -2.36
C ARG A 181 -0.04 -20.50 -0.91
N ILE A 182 -0.12 -21.56 -0.09
CA ILE A 182 0.32 -21.50 1.32
C ILE A 182 1.84 -21.27 1.39
N THR A 183 2.59 -21.92 0.51
CA THR A 183 4.05 -21.73 0.40
C THR A 183 4.39 -20.29 0.01
N GLY A 184 3.68 -19.72 -0.97
CA GLY A 184 3.86 -18.33 -1.39
C GLY A 184 3.58 -17.33 -0.26
N LEU A 185 2.48 -17.52 0.48
CA LEU A 185 2.14 -16.68 1.64
C LEU A 185 3.20 -16.76 2.75
N LEU A 186 3.69 -17.97 3.05
CA LEU A 186 4.76 -18.16 4.04
C LEU A 186 6.06 -17.47 3.62
N ILE A 187 6.45 -17.58 2.34
CA ILE A 187 7.63 -16.92 1.80
C ILE A 187 7.49 -15.40 1.88
N LYS A 188 6.32 -14.86 1.53
CA LYS A 188 6.03 -13.43 1.61
C LYS A 188 6.18 -12.90 3.03
N GLU A 189 5.60 -13.59 3.99
CA GLU A 189 5.69 -13.23 5.41
C GLU A 189 7.13 -13.28 5.93
N ILE A 190 7.92 -14.28 5.50
CA ILE A 190 9.36 -14.34 5.80
C ILE A 190 10.08 -13.10 5.27
N TRP A 191 9.78 -12.68 4.04
CA TRP A 191 10.39 -11.50 3.43
C TRP A 191 9.98 -10.19 4.14
N GLU A 192 8.71 -10.06 4.51
CA GLU A 192 8.20 -8.90 5.26
C GLU A 192 8.94 -8.74 6.58
N HIS A 193 9.07 -9.81 7.36
CA HIS A 193 9.83 -9.77 8.62
C HIS A 193 11.34 -9.61 8.41
N ARG A 194 11.89 -10.13 7.30
CA ARG A 194 13.32 -9.96 6.98
C ARG A 194 13.62 -8.49 6.78
N PHE A 195 12.75 -7.76 6.08
CA PHE A 195 12.88 -6.32 5.83
C PHE A 195 12.88 -5.50 7.14
N GLU A 196 12.03 -5.86 8.11
CA GLU A 196 11.94 -5.19 9.40
C GLU A 196 13.15 -5.47 10.32
N SER A 197 13.68 -6.69 10.29
CA SER A 197 14.66 -7.16 11.27
C SER A 197 16.06 -6.55 11.13
N LYS A 198 16.42 -5.99 9.95
CA LYS A 198 17.76 -5.47 9.59
C LYS A 198 18.93 -6.35 10.07
N SER A 199 18.70 -7.65 10.18
CA SER A 199 19.66 -8.58 10.78
C SER A 199 20.76 -8.94 9.78
N ASN A 200 22.02 -8.82 10.20
CA ASN A 200 23.17 -9.20 9.37
C ASN A 200 23.48 -10.72 9.42
N VAL A 201 22.52 -11.52 9.92
CA VAL A 201 22.60 -12.98 9.95
C VAL A 201 22.31 -13.53 8.56
N LYS A 202 22.96 -14.66 8.20
CA LYS A 202 22.71 -15.36 6.92
C LYS A 202 21.25 -15.70 6.76
N PHE A 203 20.75 -15.66 5.53
CA PHE A 203 19.34 -15.84 5.24
C PHE A 203 18.80 -17.20 5.75
N MET A 204 19.52 -18.30 5.56
CA MET A 204 19.12 -19.63 6.07
C MET A 204 18.98 -19.65 7.60
N ASP A 205 19.97 -19.12 8.32
CA ASP A 205 19.95 -19.06 9.78
C ASP A 205 18.82 -18.16 10.29
N TYR A 206 18.54 -17.08 9.56
CA TYR A 206 17.41 -16.20 9.81
C TYR A 206 16.07 -16.94 9.67
N VAL A 207 15.86 -17.68 8.57
CA VAL A 207 14.62 -18.44 8.34
C VAL A 207 14.40 -19.49 9.42
N SER A 208 15.45 -20.23 9.80
CA SER A 208 15.38 -21.21 10.89
C SER A 208 15.00 -20.55 12.23
N THR A 209 15.61 -19.40 12.54
CA THR A 209 15.29 -18.63 13.75
C THR A 209 13.87 -18.10 13.71
N TYR A 210 13.41 -17.61 12.56
CA TYR A 210 12.05 -17.11 12.35
C TYR A 210 11.01 -18.21 12.54
N LEU A 211 11.19 -19.38 11.90
CA LEU A 211 10.26 -20.51 12.05
C LEU A 211 10.20 -21.01 13.50
N SER A 212 11.36 -21.06 14.18
CA SER A 212 11.42 -21.45 15.59
C SER A 212 10.66 -20.48 16.51
N LYS A 213 10.77 -19.17 16.25
CA LYS A 213 10.04 -18.13 17.01
C LYS A 213 8.55 -18.08 16.69
N ARG A 214 8.17 -18.37 15.45
CA ARG A 214 6.78 -18.26 15.02
C ARG A 214 5.90 -19.36 15.59
N PHE A 215 6.41 -20.57 15.70
CA PHE A 215 5.61 -21.75 16.03
C PHE A 215 5.74 -22.21 17.49
N ASP A 216 6.61 -21.59 18.30
CA ASP A 216 6.89 -21.85 19.74
C ASP A 216 7.16 -23.33 20.11
N ASN A 217 7.19 -24.21 19.12
CA ASN A 217 7.37 -25.64 19.23
C ASN A 217 8.38 -26.07 18.15
N GLN A 218 9.52 -26.59 18.61
CA GLN A 218 10.63 -26.97 17.76
C GLN A 218 10.27 -28.10 16.78
N ASP A 219 9.41 -29.04 17.18
CA ASP A 219 8.97 -30.14 16.32
C ASP A 219 8.13 -29.63 15.14
N ARG A 220 7.22 -28.68 15.41
CA ARG A 220 6.42 -28.02 14.36
C ARG A 220 7.28 -27.16 13.45
N ALA A 221 8.24 -26.42 13.99
CA ALA A 221 9.17 -25.63 13.19
C ALA A 221 10.00 -26.53 12.25
N MET A 222 10.44 -27.70 12.72
CA MET A 222 11.17 -28.68 11.91
C MET A 222 10.30 -29.31 10.83
N GLU A 223 9.05 -29.67 11.16
CA GLU A 223 8.08 -30.19 10.19
C GLU A 223 7.81 -29.17 9.08
N ILE A 224 7.56 -27.91 9.44
CA ILE A 224 7.32 -26.82 8.48
C ILE A 224 8.57 -26.52 7.65
N SER A 225 9.76 -26.56 8.23
CA SER A 225 11.02 -26.39 7.49
C SER A 225 11.19 -27.49 6.44
N THR A 226 10.91 -28.74 6.79
CA THR A 226 10.99 -29.89 5.88
C THR A 226 9.94 -29.79 4.78
N ASN A 227 8.72 -29.38 5.13
CA ASN A 227 7.65 -29.17 4.15
C ASN A 227 7.95 -27.98 3.22
N LEU A 228 8.59 -26.92 3.72
CA LEU A 228 9.01 -25.76 2.91
C LEU A 228 10.10 -26.16 1.92
N GLU A 229 11.07 -26.96 2.33
CA GLU A 229 12.09 -27.52 1.44
C GLU A 229 11.44 -28.38 0.33
N ASP A 230 10.52 -29.26 0.70
CA ASP A 230 9.80 -30.11 -0.24
C ASP A 230 8.93 -29.30 -1.23
N THR A 231 8.19 -28.28 -0.76
CA THR A 231 7.38 -27.44 -1.65
C THR A 231 8.21 -26.53 -2.54
N CYS A 232 9.31 -25.97 -2.04
CA CYS A 232 10.27 -25.24 -2.85
C CYS A 232 10.83 -26.12 -3.98
N SER A 233 11.10 -27.39 -3.69
CA SER A 233 11.57 -28.35 -4.67
C SER A 233 10.49 -28.71 -5.72
N ARG A 234 9.22 -28.85 -5.31
CA ARG A 234 8.09 -29.16 -6.20
C ARG A 234 7.68 -27.99 -7.09
N TYR A 235 7.74 -26.77 -6.58
CA TYR A 235 7.28 -25.57 -7.28
C TYR A 235 8.41 -24.73 -7.88
N ARG A 236 9.52 -25.35 -8.27
CA ARG A 236 10.68 -24.68 -8.92
C ARG A 236 10.35 -23.89 -10.19
N ASN A 237 9.22 -24.21 -10.83
CA ASN A 237 8.76 -23.49 -12.02
C ASN A 237 8.23 -22.09 -11.70
N ASN A 238 7.78 -21.85 -10.47
CA ASN A 238 7.39 -20.51 -10.03
C ASN A 238 8.66 -19.71 -9.67
N TYR A 239 8.76 -18.49 -10.21
CA TYR A 239 9.98 -17.69 -10.07
C TYR A 239 10.22 -17.29 -8.61
N GLU A 240 9.21 -16.80 -7.91
CA GLU A 240 9.29 -16.30 -6.54
C GLU A 240 9.76 -17.40 -5.58
N ILE A 241 9.17 -18.59 -5.70
CA ILE A 241 9.52 -19.76 -4.90
C ILE A 241 10.94 -20.24 -5.22
N ASN A 242 11.31 -20.25 -6.51
CA ASN A 242 12.64 -20.68 -6.93
C ASN A 242 13.73 -19.69 -6.51
N LEU A 243 13.49 -18.38 -6.62
CA LEU A 243 14.40 -17.35 -6.16
C LEU A 243 14.61 -17.46 -4.65
N PHE A 244 13.53 -17.59 -3.88
CA PHE A 244 13.61 -17.82 -2.43
C PHE A 244 14.43 -19.08 -2.11
N TRP A 245 14.18 -20.19 -2.79
CA TRP A 245 14.90 -21.45 -2.60
C TRP A 245 16.40 -21.33 -2.92
N LYS A 246 16.74 -20.64 -4.02
CA LYS A 246 18.13 -20.40 -4.42
C LYS A 246 18.85 -19.50 -3.42
N ILE A 247 18.18 -18.50 -2.85
CA ILE A 247 18.75 -17.65 -1.79
C ILE A 247 18.91 -18.45 -0.50
N LEU A 248 17.89 -19.24 -0.12
CA LEU A 248 17.91 -20.09 1.07
C LEU A 248 19.08 -21.07 1.06
N THR A 249 19.33 -21.71 -0.09
CA THR A 249 20.43 -22.66 -0.28
C THR A 249 21.80 -22.00 -0.51
N GLY A 250 21.88 -20.66 -0.54
CA GLY A 250 23.11 -19.93 -0.84
C GLY A 250 23.62 -20.16 -2.27
N GLN A 251 22.73 -20.50 -3.20
CA GLN A 251 23.01 -20.51 -4.63
C GLN A 251 22.98 -19.10 -5.21
N MET A 252 22.07 -18.25 -4.73
CA MET A 252 21.92 -16.85 -5.15
C MET A 252 22.07 -15.90 -3.97
N GLU A 253 22.51 -14.67 -4.27
CA GLU A 253 22.64 -13.61 -3.28
C GLU A 253 21.27 -13.03 -2.90
N GLU A 254 21.04 -12.80 -1.60
CA GLU A 254 19.80 -12.18 -1.08
C GLU A 254 19.53 -10.81 -1.71
N ASN A 255 20.59 -10.05 -2.03
CA ASN A 255 20.48 -8.71 -2.60
C ASN A 255 19.79 -8.68 -3.97
N ILE A 256 19.70 -9.81 -4.68
CA ILE A 256 18.94 -9.88 -5.95
C ILE A 256 17.47 -9.55 -5.70
N TYR A 257 16.87 -10.18 -4.68
CA TYR A 257 15.48 -9.92 -4.31
C TYR A 257 15.29 -8.46 -3.86
N HIS A 258 16.18 -7.96 -2.98
CA HIS A 258 16.09 -6.58 -2.50
C HIS A 258 16.26 -5.55 -3.61
N HIS A 259 17.13 -5.80 -4.59
CA HIS A 259 17.29 -4.95 -5.75
C HIS A 259 16.02 -4.92 -6.61
N GLU A 260 15.44 -6.08 -6.93
CA GLU A 260 14.17 -6.15 -7.67
C GLU A 260 13.06 -5.37 -6.97
N MET A 261 12.89 -5.58 -5.65
CA MET A 261 11.87 -4.86 -4.88
C MET A 261 12.12 -3.35 -4.84
N LYS A 262 13.38 -2.92 -4.73
CA LYS A 262 13.77 -1.50 -4.76
C LYS A 262 13.45 -0.87 -6.11
N GLU A 263 13.70 -1.57 -7.21
CA GLU A 263 13.36 -1.10 -8.57
C GLU A 263 11.85 -1.01 -8.77
N PHE A 264 11.08 -2.00 -8.31
CA PHE A 264 9.61 -1.92 -8.35
C PHE A 264 9.08 -0.73 -7.53
N ALA A 265 9.61 -0.52 -6.32
CA ALA A 265 9.26 0.63 -5.49
C ALA A 265 9.63 1.97 -6.16
N ARG A 266 10.78 2.04 -6.85
CA ARG A 266 11.23 3.23 -7.58
C ARG A 266 10.26 3.58 -8.71
N ILE A 267 9.84 2.59 -9.51
CA ILE A 267 8.87 2.78 -10.59
C ILE A 267 7.51 3.21 -10.00
N PHE A 268 7.04 2.52 -8.96
CA PHE A 268 5.79 2.85 -8.28
C PHE A 268 5.77 4.29 -7.75
N GLN A 269 6.85 4.72 -7.09
CA GLN A 269 6.98 6.09 -6.58
C GLN A 269 6.94 7.14 -7.69
N SER A 270 7.53 6.86 -8.86
CA SER A 270 7.46 7.75 -10.01
C SER A 270 6.03 7.87 -10.54
N PHE A 271 5.26 6.79 -10.59
CA PHE A 271 3.83 6.84 -10.96
C PHE A 271 3.01 7.63 -9.94
N VAL A 272 3.24 7.42 -8.64
CA VAL A 272 2.56 8.20 -7.59
C VAL A 272 2.79 9.70 -7.75
N LYS A 273 4.04 10.12 -8.06
CA LYS A 273 4.38 11.54 -8.26
C LYS A 273 3.66 12.17 -9.46
N MET A 274 3.38 11.40 -10.50
CA MET A 274 2.73 11.89 -11.72
C MET A 274 1.21 11.72 -11.71
N SER A 275 0.68 10.84 -10.86
CA SER A 275 -0.74 10.54 -10.82
C SER A 275 -1.60 11.71 -10.36
N SER A 276 -2.80 11.83 -10.96
CA SER A 276 -3.81 12.77 -10.48
C SER A 276 -4.56 12.17 -9.28
N LYS A 277 -4.48 12.82 -8.12
CA LYS A 277 -5.28 12.44 -6.94
C LYS A 277 -6.75 12.81 -7.21
N PRO A 278 -7.76 11.97 -6.87
CA PRO A 278 -7.71 10.81 -5.97
C PRO A 278 -7.75 9.42 -6.62
N LEU A 279 -7.76 9.32 -7.96
CA LEU A 279 -8.06 8.06 -8.66
C LEU A 279 -6.85 7.16 -8.95
N TRP A 280 -5.64 7.60 -8.59
CA TRP A 280 -4.38 6.88 -8.89
C TRP A 280 -4.28 6.50 -10.39
N THR A 281 -4.71 7.42 -11.26
CA THR A 281 -4.69 7.24 -12.72
C THR A 281 -3.50 7.97 -13.35
N ILE A 282 -2.96 7.37 -14.41
CA ILE A 282 -1.93 7.96 -15.27
C ILE A 282 -2.29 7.73 -16.74
N LEU A 283 -1.80 8.61 -17.63
CA LEU A 283 -1.94 8.44 -19.08
C LEU A 283 -0.90 7.45 -19.61
N TRP A 284 -1.20 6.78 -20.73
CA TRP A 284 -0.24 5.91 -21.41
C TRP A 284 1.02 6.67 -21.89
N SER A 285 0.86 7.93 -22.28
CA SER A 285 1.98 8.82 -22.61
C SER A 285 2.91 9.05 -21.42
N ASP A 286 2.34 9.17 -20.21
CA ASP A 286 3.08 9.45 -19.00
C ASP A 286 3.88 8.23 -18.56
N LEU A 287 3.31 7.02 -18.68
CA LEU A 287 4.06 5.79 -18.45
C LEU A 287 5.29 5.69 -19.37
N SER A 288 5.15 6.02 -20.65
CA SER A 288 6.28 6.06 -21.59
C SER A 288 7.35 7.07 -21.19
N ASN A 289 6.94 8.25 -20.72
CA ASN A 289 7.85 9.30 -20.26
C ASN A 289 8.60 8.89 -18.99
N VAL A 290 7.90 8.33 -17.99
CA VAL A 290 8.51 7.82 -16.75
C VAL A 290 9.56 6.77 -17.03
N LEU A 291 9.22 5.80 -17.90
CA LEU A 291 10.15 4.72 -18.22
C LEU A 291 11.39 5.22 -18.94
N ARG A 292 11.24 6.23 -19.81
CA ARG A 292 12.37 6.86 -20.51
C ARG A 292 13.25 7.69 -19.56
N GLU A 293 12.64 8.32 -18.55
CA GLU A 293 13.38 9.05 -17.51
C GLU A 293 14.14 8.09 -16.58
N LEU A 294 13.50 7.01 -16.15
CA LEU A 294 14.11 6.02 -15.26
C LEU A 294 15.16 5.13 -15.95
N TYR A 295 14.99 4.85 -17.24
CA TYR A 295 15.87 4.00 -18.02
C TYR A 295 16.23 4.62 -19.38
N PRO A 296 17.12 5.64 -19.40
CA PRO A 296 17.51 6.33 -20.64
C PRO A 296 18.17 5.43 -21.68
N GLU A 297 18.89 4.40 -21.22
CA GLU A 297 19.61 3.43 -22.07
C GLU A 297 18.70 2.40 -22.75
N TRP A 298 17.44 2.29 -22.33
CA TRP A 298 16.52 1.31 -22.91
C TRP A 298 16.02 1.76 -24.29
N SER A 299 16.03 0.82 -25.24
CA SER A 299 15.54 1.08 -26.60
C SER A 299 14.03 1.38 -26.60
N LYS A 300 13.57 2.13 -27.63
CA LYS A 300 12.14 2.43 -27.81
C LYS A 300 11.30 1.16 -27.94
N GLU A 301 11.85 0.10 -28.55
CA GLU A 301 11.22 -1.20 -28.70
C GLU A 301 11.03 -1.90 -27.35
N ARG A 302 12.04 -1.84 -26.48
CA ARG A 302 11.98 -2.38 -25.11
C ARG A 302 10.91 -1.69 -24.29
N ILE A 303 10.86 -0.36 -24.34
CA ILE A 303 9.81 0.44 -23.68
C ILE A 303 8.43 0.11 -24.27
N SER A 304 8.32 -0.05 -25.59
CA SER A 304 7.06 -0.42 -26.26
C SER A 304 6.57 -1.80 -25.83
N SER A 305 7.46 -2.79 -25.69
CA SER A 305 7.11 -4.13 -25.21
C SER A 305 6.59 -4.09 -23.76
N LEU A 306 7.18 -3.24 -22.93
CA LEU A 306 6.76 -3.05 -21.54
C LEU A 306 5.40 -2.36 -21.42
N ILE A 307 5.12 -1.40 -22.31
CA ILE A 307 3.78 -0.79 -22.46
C ILE A 307 2.75 -1.86 -22.86
N GLN A 308 3.09 -2.74 -23.81
CA GLN A 308 2.19 -3.83 -24.21
C GLN A 308 1.93 -4.80 -23.05
N ALA A 309 2.94 -5.14 -22.26
CA ALA A 309 2.78 -5.97 -21.07
C ALA A 309 1.84 -5.31 -20.05
N ALA A 310 1.99 -4.00 -19.79
CA ALA A 310 1.06 -3.24 -18.96
C ALA A 310 -0.37 -3.23 -19.52
N GLN A 311 -0.53 -3.10 -20.83
CA GLN A 311 -1.85 -3.13 -21.48
C GLN A 311 -2.54 -4.47 -21.25
N LEU A 312 -1.80 -5.59 -21.39
CA LEU A 312 -2.32 -6.94 -21.14
C LEU A 312 -2.83 -7.10 -19.70
N ASP A 313 -2.08 -6.60 -18.73
CA ASP A 313 -2.45 -6.69 -17.30
C ASP A 313 -3.72 -5.88 -16.97
N ILE A 314 -4.05 -4.85 -17.75
CA ILE A 314 -5.16 -3.92 -17.49
C ILE A 314 -6.48 -4.33 -18.22
N HIS A 315 -6.51 -5.43 -18.98
CA HIS A 315 -7.60 -5.69 -19.94
C HIS A 315 -8.95 -6.24 -19.38
N GLN A 316 -9.99 -5.38 -19.39
CA GLN A 316 -11.27 -5.58 -20.13
C GLN A 316 -12.21 -4.34 -20.13
N ALA A 317 -12.11 -3.41 -19.19
CA ALA A 317 -13.12 -2.33 -19.06
C ALA A 317 -12.79 -0.99 -19.75
N SER A 318 -11.60 -0.81 -20.35
CA SER A 318 -11.17 0.53 -20.78
C SER A 318 -10.21 0.61 -21.98
N LYS A 319 -10.36 -0.24 -23.00
CA LYS A 319 -9.58 -0.04 -24.26
C LYS A 319 -9.82 1.34 -24.90
N ASP A 320 -10.92 1.99 -24.56
CA ASP A 320 -11.28 3.33 -25.05
C ASP A 320 -10.82 4.48 -24.14
N LYS A 321 -10.18 4.21 -23.00
CA LYS A 321 -9.66 5.25 -22.10
C LYS A 321 -8.15 5.42 -22.26
N ASN A 322 -7.72 6.67 -22.43
CA ASN A 322 -6.31 7.03 -22.55
C ASN A 322 -5.58 7.02 -21.19
N ASP A 323 -6.33 6.85 -20.10
CA ASP A 323 -5.85 6.73 -18.73
C ASP A 323 -6.20 5.37 -18.12
N PHE A 324 -5.42 4.95 -17.13
CA PHE A 324 -5.62 3.70 -16.40
C PHE A 324 -5.18 3.83 -14.94
N GLN A 325 -5.72 2.98 -14.07
CA GLN A 325 -5.30 2.89 -12.67
C GLN A 325 -4.02 2.05 -12.56
N PHE A 326 -2.90 2.68 -12.24
CA PHE A 326 -1.60 2.00 -12.26
C PHE A 326 -1.42 1.01 -11.10
N MET A 327 -2.23 1.09 -10.04
CA MET A 327 -2.19 0.16 -8.90
C MET A 327 -2.33 -1.30 -9.34
N PHE A 328 -3.15 -1.57 -10.36
CA PHE A 328 -3.34 -2.93 -10.89
C PHE A 328 -2.06 -3.55 -11.45
N LEU A 329 -1.10 -2.74 -11.94
CA LEU A 329 0.18 -3.25 -12.45
C LEU A 329 1.09 -3.82 -11.34
N PHE A 330 0.82 -3.47 -10.08
CA PHE A 330 1.63 -3.86 -8.93
C PHE A 330 0.90 -4.82 -7.98
N MET A 331 -0.32 -5.23 -8.32
CA MET A 331 -1.04 -6.23 -7.53
C MET A 331 -0.61 -7.63 -7.93
N GLU A 332 -0.57 -8.51 -6.93
CA GLU A 332 -0.43 -9.95 -7.12
C GLU A 332 -1.82 -10.56 -7.36
N ASP A 333 -1.88 -11.63 -8.16
CA ASP A 333 -3.09 -12.43 -8.29
C ASP A 333 -3.39 -13.24 -7.01
N ASP A 334 -4.53 -13.93 -6.98
CA ASP A 334 -4.90 -14.81 -5.86
C ASP A 334 -3.87 -15.93 -5.59
N GLU A 335 -2.97 -16.21 -6.52
CA GLU A 335 -1.94 -17.23 -6.38
C GLU A 335 -0.57 -16.65 -6.00
N GLY A 336 -0.46 -15.32 -5.88
CA GLY A 336 0.77 -14.60 -5.54
C GLY A 336 1.67 -14.31 -6.75
N HIS A 337 1.19 -14.47 -7.99
CA HIS A 337 1.93 -14.09 -9.19
C HIS A 337 1.80 -12.60 -9.45
N ILE A 338 2.92 -12.00 -9.83
CA ILE A 338 2.97 -10.63 -10.31
C ILE A 338 2.53 -10.54 -11.78
N GLY A 339 1.97 -9.41 -12.19
CA GLY A 339 1.55 -9.15 -13.58
C GLY A 339 2.69 -9.21 -14.60
N ASN A 340 2.33 -9.33 -15.88
CA ASN A 340 3.29 -9.41 -17.00
C ASN A 340 4.20 -8.18 -17.08
N PHE A 341 3.72 -7.01 -16.66
CA PHE A 341 4.51 -5.79 -16.58
C PHE A 341 5.74 -5.94 -15.68
N LEU A 342 5.56 -6.40 -14.45
CA LEU A 342 6.66 -6.59 -13.50
C LEU A 342 7.57 -7.77 -13.91
N LEU A 343 7.00 -8.83 -14.48
CA LEU A 343 7.79 -9.93 -15.05
C LEU A 343 8.70 -9.44 -16.18
N THR A 344 8.20 -8.56 -17.05
CA THR A 344 8.98 -7.99 -18.16
C THR A 344 10.10 -7.09 -17.64
N ILE A 345 9.83 -6.23 -16.64
CA ILE A 345 10.86 -5.41 -15.97
C ILE A 345 11.97 -6.31 -15.40
N ARG A 346 11.60 -7.38 -14.71
CA ARG A 346 12.55 -8.32 -14.13
C ARG A 346 13.43 -9.01 -15.18
N GLN A 347 12.84 -9.48 -16.28
CA GLN A 347 13.59 -10.05 -17.40
C GLN A 347 14.60 -9.05 -17.98
N PHE A 348 14.16 -7.81 -18.14
CA PHE A 348 14.96 -6.69 -18.60
C PHE A 348 16.14 -6.38 -17.66
N LEU A 349 15.91 -6.27 -16.36
CA LEU A 349 16.98 -6.10 -15.37
C LEU A 349 17.96 -7.29 -15.40
N HIS A 350 17.46 -8.51 -15.58
CA HIS A 350 18.30 -9.70 -15.71
C HIS A 350 19.20 -9.64 -16.96
N LEU A 351 18.66 -9.23 -18.11
CA LEU A 351 19.44 -9.05 -19.33
C LEU A 351 20.53 -7.98 -19.17
N ASP A 352 20.22 -6.84 -18.56
CA ASP A 352 21.21 -5.76 -18.32
C ASP A 352 22.35 -6.25 -17.41
N LYS A 353 22.00 -7.03 -16.38
CA LYS A 353 22.99 -7.71 -15.54
C LYS A 353 23.84 -8.69 -16.34
N MET A 354 23.26 -9.54 -17.20
CA MET A 354 24.04 -10.49 -18.00
C MET A 354 25.01 -9.77 -18.93
N VAL A 355 24.58 -8.67 -19.56
CA VAL A 355 25.46 -7.81 -20.39
C VAL A 355 26.62 -7.25 -19.57
N TYR A 356 26.37 -6.84 -18.33
CA TYR A 356 27.44 -6.38 -17.43
C TYR A 356 28.42 -7.51 -17.06
N VAL A 357 27.92 -8.72 -16.76
CA VAL A 357 28.73 -9.90 -16.49
C VAL A 357 29.56 -10.30 -17.72
N ASP A 358 28.99 -10.22 -18.93
CA ASP A 358 29.70 -10.51 -20.18
C ASP A 358 30.86 -9.53 -20.43
N LYS A 359 30.70 -8.24 -20.11
CA LYS A 359 31.82 -7.27 -20.18
C LYS A 359 32.96 -7.63 -19.22
N ILE A 360 32.63 -8.10 -18.01
CA ILE A 360 33.63 -8.57 -17.03
C ILE A 360 34.29 -9.85 -17.55
N LYS A 361 33.50 -10.76 -18.12
CA LYS A 361 33.96 -12.01 -18.72
C LYS A 361 34.99 -11.73 -19.81
N ASP A 362 34.68 -10.86 -20.77
CA ASP A 362 35.55 -10.52 -21.89
C ASP A 362 36.95 -10.04 -21.45
N LEU A 363 37.02 -9.28 -20.36
CA LEU A 363 38.28 -8.79 -19.78
C LEU A 363 39.04 -9.84 -18.96
N LEU A 364 38.36 -10.88 -18.49
CA LEU A 364 38.94 -11.99 -17.76
C LEU A 364 39.34 -13.17 -18.67
N ILE A 365 38.94 -13.17 -19.94
CA ILE A 365 39.32 -14.20 -20.92
C ILE A 365 40.85 -14.31 -20.97
N GLY A 366 41.36 -15.55 -20.87
CA GLY A 366 42.80 -15.84 -20.89
C GLY A 366 43.45 -15.95 -19.51
N HIS A 367 42.69 -15.71 -18.43
CA HIS A 367 43.16 -15.89 -17.05
C HIS A 367 42.45 -17.08 -16.37
N PRO A 368 43.07 -18.28 -16.35
CA PRO A 368 42.43 -19.46 -15.74
C PRO A 368 42.26 -19.33 -14.22
N LEU A 369 43.13 -18.57 -13.56
CA LEU A 369 43.06 -18.29 -12.12
C LEU A 369 42.96 -16.78 -11.92
N VAL A 370 41.83 -16.33 -11.39
CA VAL A 370 41.53 -14.92 -11.14
C VAL A 370 41.81 -14.59 -9.67
N SER A 371 42.71 -13.63 -9.43
CA SER A 371 42.98 -13.13 -8.08
C SER A 371 42.00 -12.02 -7.65
N MET A 372 41.85 -11.80 -6.35
CA MET A 372 40.98 -10.72 -5.83
C MET A 372 41.37 -9.34 -6.37
N ASN A 373 42.66 -9.04 -6.50
CA ASN A 373 43.12 -7.74 -6.99
C ASN A 373 42.84 -7.56 -8.48
N GLN A 374 43.04 -8.63 -9.27
CA GLN A 374 42.72 -8.63 -10.68
C GLN A 374 41.21 -8.47 -10.92
N PHE A 375 40.38 -9.19 -10.16
CA PHE A 375 38.94 -9.05 -10.22
C PHE A 375 38.50 -7.61 -9.88
N LYS A 376 39.06 -7.00 -8.83
CA LYS A 376 38.79 -5.59 -8.48
C LYS A 376 39.14 -4.63 -9.63
N GLN A 377 40.30 -4.81 -10.25
CA GLN A 377 40.74 -3.97 -11.36
C GLN A 377 39.82 -4.09 -12.56
N VAL A 378 39.42 -5.32 -12.93
CA VAL A 378 38.50 -5.55 -14.05
C VAL A 378 37.14 -4.91 -13.77
N VAL A 379 36.58 -5.10 -12.58
CA VAL A 379 35.30 -4.48 -12.21
C VAL A 379 35.40 -2.95 -12.27
N GLN A 380 36.49 -2.36 -11.79
CA GLN A 380 36.72 -0.91 -11.86
C GLN A 380 36.97 -0.40 -13.28
N MET A 381 37.47 -1.24 -14.19
CA MET A 381 37.59 -0.89 -15.61
C MET A 381 36.23 -0.88 -16.32
N VAL A 382 35.35 -1.83 -15.98
CA VAL A 382 34.00 -1.91 -16.56
C VAL A 382 33.07 -0.85 -15.93
N ASP A 383 33.15 -0.65 -14.63
CA ASP A 383 32.36 0.30 -13.84
C ASP A 383 33.28 1.19 -13.00
N PRO A 384 33.73 2.35 -13.54
CA PRO A 384 34.58 3.28 -12.82
C PRO A 384 33.89 4.00 -11.65
N TYR A 385 32.55 4.00 -11.62
CA TYR A 385 31.74 4.74 -10.64
C TYR A 385 31.27 3.86 -9.47
N ILE A 386 31.55 2.55 -9.52
CA ILE A 386 31.19 1.61 -8.45
C ILE A 386 31.68 2.09 -7.07
N SER A 387 30.78 2.02 -6.10
CA SER A 387 31.12 2.35 -4.71
C SER A 387 32.11 1.34 -4.13
N LYS A 388 32.96 1.78 -3.19
CA LYS A 388 33.89 0.87 -2.50
C LYS A 388 33.16 -0.24 -1.75
N GLU A 389 31.96 0.04 -1.23
CA GLU A 389 31.11 -0.91 -0.51
C GLU A 389 30.56 -1.99 -1.43
N GLU A 390 30.06 -1.64 -2.61
CA GLU A 390 29.56 -2.60 -3.60
C GLU A 390 30.68 -3.43 -4.21
N LEU A 391 31.84 -2.81 -4.49
CA LEU A 391 33.01 -3.55 -4.95
C LEU A 391 33.47 -4.57 -3.91
N GLN A 392 33.49 -4.20 -2.62
CA GLN A 392 33.82 -5.13 -1.54
C GLN A 392 32.77 -6.24 -1.42
N ARG A 393 31.49 -5.96 -1.65
CA ARG A 393 30.41 -6.95 -1.68
C ARG A 393 30.55 -7.95 -2.83
N TYR A 394 30.88 -7.49 -4.04
CA TYR A 394 31.14 -8.40 -5.16
C TYR A 394 32.34 -9.30 -4.86
N VAL A 395 33.42 -8.74 -4.34
CA VAL A 395 34.61 -9.50 -3.97
C VAL A 395 34.29 -10.51 -2.86
N SER A 396 33.53 -10.11 -1.83
CA SER A 396 33.17 -11.01 -0.75
C SER A 396 32.31 -12.17 -1.27
N TRP A 397 31.30 -11.90 -2.10
CA TRP A 397 30.45 -12.94 -2.69
C TRP A 397 31.22 -13.90 -3.60
N VAL A 398 32.00 -13.36 -4.54
CA VAL A 398 32.76 -14.17 -5.50
C VAL A 398 33.80 -15.01 -4.77
N PHE A 399 34.51 -14.43 -3.81
CA PHE A 399 35.60 -15.11 -3.13
C PHE A 399 35.20 -15.85 -1.84
N ASP A 400 33.94 -15.78 -1.39
CA ASP A 400 33.48 -16.37 -0.11
C ASP A 400 33.81 -17.87 0.00
N SER A 401 34.48 -18.24 1.09
CA SER A 401 35.29 -19.47 1.20
C SER A 401 34.53 -20.76 1.48
N LYS A 402 33.19 -20.75 1.53
CA LYS A 402 32.42 -21.87 2.11
C LYS A 402 31.64 -22.77 1.15
N LYS A 403 32.11 -22.94 -0.09
CA LYS A 403 31.71 -24.09 -0.93
C LYS A 403 32.89 -25.03 -1.21
N MET A 404 33.62 -25.43 -0.16
CA MET A 404 34.24 -26.75 -0.05
C MET A 404 34.38 -27.06 1.44
N VAL A 405 33.47 -27.87 1.98
CA VAL A 405 33.76 -28.58 3.23
C VAL A 405 34.85 -29.59 2.88
N PHE A 406 35.90 -29.61 3.70
CA PHE A 406 37.16 -30.34 3.55
C PHE A 406 38.24 -29.69 2.66
N ASP A 407 38.73 -28.52 3.05
CA ASP A 407 40.16 -28.40 3.38
C ASP A 407 40.42 -27.12 4.19
N ASP A 408 41.44 -27.18 5.03
CA ASP A 408 41.76 -26.22 6.09
C ASP A 408 41.82 -24.74 5.66
N ASN A 409 41.41 -23.86 6.58
CA ASN A 409 41.67 -22.41 6.70
C ASN A 409 42.77 -21.83 5.77
N LYS A 410 42.49 -21.74 4.47
CA LYS A 410 43.28 -20.98 3.50
C LYS A 410 42.38 -19.92 2.91
N GLU A 411 42.75 -18.65 3.13
CA GLU A 411 42.21 -17.55 2.33
C GLU A 411 42.36 -17.90 0.85
N ILE A 412 41.24 -18.00 0.14
CA ILE A 412 41.25 -18.29 -1.30
C ILE A 412 41.77 -17.04 -2.01
N LYS A 413 43.09 -17.00 -2.29
CA LYS A 413 43.75 -15.87 -2.95
C LYS A 413 43.41 -15.77 -4.44
N SER A 414 42.99 -16.88 -5.04
CA SER A 414 42.63 -17.01 -6.46
C SER A 414 41.57 -18.08 -6.65
N ARG A 415 40.64 -17.86 -7.60
CA ARG A 415 39.61 -18.82 -8.00
C ARG A 415 39.69 -19.13 -9.48
N ASP A 416 39.13 -20.28 -9.85
CA ASP A 416 38.95 -20.64 -11.25
C ASP A 416 38.00 -19.63 -11.93
N PHE A 417 38.32 -19.28 -13.17
CA PHE A 417 37.57 -18.36 -14.00
C PHE A 417 36.09 -18.76 -14.12
N GLU A 418 35.81 -20.04 -14.39
CA GLU A 418 34.44 -20.53 -14.54
C GLU A 418 33.65 -20.39 -13.23
N GLU A 419 34.29 -20.62 -12.09
CA GLU A 419 33.65 -20.46 -10.78
C GLU A 419 33.37 -18.98 -10.46
N VAL A 420 34.28 -18.08 -10.85
CA VAL A 420 34.08 -16.62 -10.70
C VAL A 420 32.86 -16.17 -11.50
N LEU A 421 32.75 -16.58 -12.76
CA LEU A 421 31.61 -16.23 -13.61
C LEU A 421 30.29 -16.77 -13.05
N LEU A 422 30.24 -18.06 -12.69
CA LEU A 422 29.04 -18.67 -12.14
C LEU A 422 28.56 -17.96 -10.86
N ARG A 423 29.49 -17.51 -10.02
CA ARG A 423 29.16 -16.74 -8.82
C ARG A 423 28.69 -15.32 -9.15
N LEU A 424 29.25 -14.67 -10.17
CA LEU A 424 28.78 -13.36 -10.64
C LEU A 424 27.37 -13.43 -11.21
N GLU A 425 27.07 -14.46 -12.00
CA GLU A 425 25.71 -14.71 -12.50
C GLU A 425 24.71 -14.91 -11.35
N CYS A 426 25.18 -15.38 -10.19
CA CYS A 426 24.39 -15.56 -8.97
C CYS A 426 24.44 -14.36 -7.99
N CYS A 427 25.14 -13.29 -8.34
CA CYS A 427 25.30 -12.06 -7.54
C CYS A 427 24.32 -10.97 -8.02
N SER A 428 23.92 -10.05 -7.15
CA SER A 428 23.24 -8.82 -7.55
C SER A 428 24.24 -7.80 -8.12
N CYS A 429 24.82 -8.11 -9.28
CA CYS A 429 25.77 -7.25 -9.96
C CYS A 429 25.11 -6.42 -11.08
N PHE A 430 25.10 -5.11 -10.91
CA PHE A 430 24.57 -4.15 -11.87
C PHE A 430 25.60 -3.05 -12.11
N MET A 431 25.52 -2.43 -13.29
CA MET A 431 26.31 -1.25 -13.64
C MET A 431 25.70 -0.01 -12.96
N HIS A 432 26.52 0.81 -12.32
CA HIS A 432 26.07 1.98 -11.55
C HIS A 432 26.08 3.28 -12.35
#